data_AF-A0A746G682-F1
#
_entry.id   AF-A0A746G682-F1
#
_cell.length_a   1.000
_cell.length_b   1.000
_cell.length_c   1.000
_cell.angle_alpha   90.00
_cell.angle_beta   90.00
_cell.angle_gamma   90.00
#
_symmetry.space_group_name_H-M   'P 1'
#
loop_
_entity.id
_entity.type
_entity.pdbx_description
1 polymer ?
#
loop_
_entity_poly.entity_id
_entity_poly.type
_entity_poly.pdbx_seq_one_letter_code
_entity_poly.pdbx_strand_id
1 'polypeptide(L)'
;ADYIALGHIHRAQCVGGTEHIRYCGSPIALSFDECGKSKCVHLVTFEQGKWQSTESLAVPVTQPLAVLKGDLASITEQLEQWRGVEQSPPVWLDIEITTDDYLHDIQRRIQTLTESLPVEVLLVRRSREQRERSLANERRETLSELSVEEVFARRLALEALDPPQRERLNQLFSSTLYALNEEHEA
;
A
#
# COMPACT_ATOMS: atom_id res chain seq x y z
N ALA A 1 30.02 17.87 -17.87
CA ALA A 1 29.08 17.34 -18.88
C ALA A 1 27.95 18.35 -18.99
N ASP A 2 27.57 18.73 -20.21
CA ASP A 2 26.55 19.75 -20.45
C ASP A 2 25.13 19.24 -20.20
N TYR A 3 24.91 17.93 -20.27
CA TYR A 3 23.66 17.27 -19.91
C TYR A 3 23.94 15.87 -19.36
N ILE A 4 23.18 15.45 -18.35
CA ILE A 4 23.27 14.14 -17.72
C ILE A 4 21.88 13.48 -17.79
N ALA A 5 21.76 12.50 -18.69
CA ALA A 5 20.55 11.70 -18.85
C ALA A 5 20.61 10.47 -17.91
N LEU A 6 19.75 10.46 -16.90
CA LEU A 6 19.63 9.36 -15.94
C LEU A 6 18.46 8.44 -16.29
N GLY A 7 18.59 7.16 -15.94
CA GLY A 7 17.53 6.14 -15.98
C GLY A 7 17.39 5.45 -14.63
N HIS A 8 16.50 4.44 -14.51
CA HIS A 8 16.11 3.68 -13.29
C HIS A 8 14.79 4.13 -12.65
N ILE A 9 14.60 5.42 -12.40
CA ILE A 9 13.35 5.92 -11.83
C ILE A 9 12.32 6.14 -12.94
N HIS A 10 11.12 5.55 -12.79
CA HIS A 10 10.06 5.59 -13.81
C HIS A 10 9.28 6.91 -13.85
N ARG A 11 9.55 7.83 -12.93
CA ARG A 11 8.97 9.17 -12.88
C ARG A 11 9.97 10.19 -13.40
N ALA A 12 9.54 11.03 -14.34
CA ALA A 12 10.34 12.14 -14.81
C ALA A 12 10.57 13.15 -13.66
N GLN A 13 11.82 13.52 -13.42
CA GLN A 13 12.19 14.47 -12.35
C GLN A 13 13.60 15.05 -12.56
N CYS A 14 13.80 16.28 -12.08
CA CYS A 14 15.12 16.89 -11.96
C CYS A 14 15.82 16.41 -10.69
N VAL A 15 17.16 16.35 -10.72
CA VAL A 15 17.97 16.02 -9.54
C VAL A 15 18.53 17.30 -8.93
N GLY A 16 18.29 17.51 -7.63
CA GLY A 16 18.89 18.63 -6.89
C GLY A 16 18.59 20.01 -7.47
N GLY A 17 17.42 20.20 -8.09
CA GLY A 17 17.03 21.47 -8.73
C GLY A 17 17.83 21.81 -10.01
N THR A 18 18.66 20.89 -10.50
CA THR A 18 19.52 21.11 -11.66
C THR A 18 18.82 20.67 -12.94
N GLU A 19 18.59 21.60 -13.87
CA GLU A 19 17.78 21.32 -15.07
C GLU A 19 18.45 20.39 -16.09
N HIS A 20 19.77 20.37 -16.14
CA HIS A 20 20.54 19.53 -17.07
C HIS A 20 20.87 18.14 -16.50
N ILE A 21 20.36 17.78 -15.31
CA ILE A 21 20.51 16.45 -14.69
C ILE A 21 19.11 15.89 -14.38
N ARG A 22 18.65 14.93 -15.17
CA ARG A 22 17.25 14.51 -15.16
C ARG A 22 17.07 13.01 -15.34
N TYR A 23 16.08 12.47 -14.65
CA TYR A 23 15.46 11.20 -15.01
C TYR A 23 14.36 11.47 -16.04
N CYS A 24 14.35 10.74 -17.15
CA CYS A 24 13.29 10.84 -18.16
C CYS A 24 12.00 10.11 -17.75
N GLY A 25 12.08 9.18 -16.79
CA GLY A 25 10.96 8.30 -16.48
C GLY A 25 10.74 7.22 -17.54
N SER A 26 9.69 6.43 -17.35
CA SER A 26 9.22 5.47 -18.35
C SER A 26 8.24 6.13 -19.33
N PRO A 27 8.19 5.69 -20.60
CA PRO A 27 7.24 6.25 -21.58
C PRO A 27 5.81 5.75 -21.39
N ILE A 28 5.63 4.65 -20.66
CA ILE A 28 4.34 4.07 -20.28
C ILE A 28 4.31 3.81 -18.76
N ALA A 29 3.13 3.69 -18.17
CA ALA A 29 3.04 3.30 -16.76
C ALA A 29 3.47 1.85 -16.59
N LEU A 30 4.45 1.60 -15.71
CA LEU A 30 4.95 0.25 -15.41
C LEU A 30 4.37 -0.33 -14.12
N SER A 31 3.67 0.50 -13.34
CA SER A 31 3.01 0.13 -12.09
C SER A 31 1.81 1.05 -11.83
N PHE A 32 0.86 0.58 -11.01
CA PHE A 32 -0.31 1.37 -10.60
C PHE A 32 0.05 2.59 -9.73
N ASP A 33 1.22 2.59 -9.07
CA ASP A 33 1.74 3.75 -8.32
C ASP A 33 2.10 4.94 -9.24
N GLU A 34 2.15 4.70 -10.54
CA GLU A 34 2.41 5.71 -11.57
C GLU A 34 1.11 6.28 -12.19
N CYS A 35 -0.07 5.82 -11.76
CA CYS A 35 -1.35 6.35 -12.23
C CYS A 35 -1.46 7.87 -12.02
N GLY A 36 -2.14 8.54 -12.95
CA GLY A 36 -2.36 9.99 -12.91
C GLY A 36 -1.13 10.86 -13.19
N LYS A 37 0.04 10.26 -13.47
CA LYS A 37 1.26 11.00 -13.83
C LYS A 37 1.46 10.98 -15.33
N SER A 38 1.55 12.17 -15.92
CA SER A 38 1.89 12.31 -17.34
C SER A 38 3.24 11.68 -17.64
N LYS A 39 3.28 10.86 -18.68
CA LYS A 39 4.52 10.32 -19.23
C LYS A 39 5.06 11.30 -20.27
N CYS A 40 6.37 11.41 -20.37
CA CYS A 40 6.99 12.32 -21.31
C CYS A 40 8.30 11.76 -21.87
N VAL A 41 8.69 12.30 -23.01
CA VAL A 41 10.07 12.26 -23.51
C VAL A 41 10.66 13.66 -23.42
N HIS A 42 11.97 13.76 -23.29
CA HIS A 42 12.66 15.04 -23.23
C HIS A 42 13.33 15.35 -24.57
N LEU A 43 12.91 16.44 -25.22
CA LEU A 43 13.60 17.03 -26.35
C LEU A 43 14.67 17.97 -25.81
N VAL A 44 15.93 17.59 -25.96
CA VAL A 44 17.08 18.36 -25.46
C VAL A 44 17.73 19.07 -26.62
N THR A 45 17.84 20.40 -26.53
CA THR A 45 18.45 21.24 -27.55
C THR A 45 19.82 21.71 -27.09
N PHE A 46 20.80 21.61 -27.99
CA PHE A 46 22.16 22.11 -27.80
C PHE A 46 22.47 23.18 -28.83
N GLU A 47 23.16 24.24 -28.39
CA GLU A 47 23.63 25.31 -29.25
C GLU A 47 25.11 25.57 -28.97
N GLN A 48 25.94 25.64 -30.02
CA GLN A 48 27.39 25.85 -29.92
C GLN A 48 28.10 24.88 -28.95
N GLY A 49 27.62 23.63 -28.87
CA GLY A 49 28.18 22.60 -28.00
C GLY A 49 27.78 22.71 -26.52
N LYS A 50 26.85 23.59 -26.16
CA LYS A 50 26.32 23.75 -24.79
C LYS A 50 24.84 23.42 -24.73
N TRP A 51 24.39 22.94 -23.57
CA TRP A 51 22.96 22.75 -23.29
C TRP A 51 22.23 24.10 -23.35
N GLN A 52 21.14 24.15 -24.11
CA GLN A 52 20.32 25.35 -24.29
C GLN A 52 18.97 25.21 -23.60
N SER A 53 18.26 24.12 -23.83
CA SER A 53 16.92 23.91 -23.28
C SER A 53 16.52 22.43 -23.25
N THR A 54 15.47 22.15 -22.49
CA THR A 54 14.84 20.84 -22.44
C THR A 54 13.33 20.98 -22.38
N GLU A 55 12.65 20.46 -23.39
CA GLU A 55 11.20 20.44 -23.47
C GLU A 55 10.66 19.05 -23.11
N SER A 56 9.62 19.00 -22.27
CA SER A 56 8.93 17.75 -21.93
C SER A 56 7.76 17.55 -22.89
N LEU A 57 7.92 16.62 -23.83
CA LEU A 57 6.87 16.25 -24.78
C LEU A 57 6.04 15.11 -24.18
N ALA A 58 4.74 15.34 -23.98
CA ALA A 58 3.86 14.34 -23.39
C ALA A 58 3.68 13.13 -24.33
N VAL A 59 3.74 11.93 -23.76
CA VAL A 59 3.45 10.67 -24.46
C VAL A 59 1.95 10.39 -24.36
N PRO A 60 1.23 10.22 -25.49
CA PRO A 60 -0.19 9.86 -25.47
C PRO A 60 -0.44 8.55 -24.72
N VAL A 61 -1.48 8.52 -23.90
CA VAL A 61 -1.89 7.31 -23.17
C VAL A 61 -2.72 6.42 -24.09
N THR A 62 -2.25 5.21 -24.33
CA THR A 62 -2.95 4.20 -25.15
C THR A 62 -3.73 3.19 -24.31
N GLN A 63 -3.33 2.97 -23.06
CA GLN A 63 -4.00 2.07 -22.11
C GLN A 63 -4.16 2.80 -20.77
N PRO A 64 -5.36 3.24 -20.39
CA PRO A 64 -5.57 3.94 -19.13
C PRO A 64 -5.54 2.97 -17.94
N LEU A 65 -4.99 3.45 -16.83
CA LEU A 65 -4.94 2.78 -15.54
C LEU A 65 -5.62 3.65 -14.49
N ALA A 66 -6.32 3.04 -13.54
CA ALA A 66 -6.84 3.72 -12.37
C ALA A 66 -6.70 2.85 -11.11
N VAL A 67 -6.56 3.53 -9.97
CA VAL A 67 -6.52 2.89 -8.65
C VAL A 67 -7.71 3.39 -7.86
N LEU A 68 -8.52 2.47 -7.37
CA LEU A 68 -9.66 2.78 -6.52
C LEU A 68 -9.33 2.37 -5.09
N LYS A 69 -9.57 3.26 -4.11
CA LYS A 69 -9.29 2.97 -2.70
C LYS A 69 -10.49 3.32 -1.84
N GLY A 70 -10.80 2.49 -0.84
CA GLY A 70 -11.86 2.77 0.12
C GLY A 70 -12.57 1.52 0.63
N ASP A 71 -13.76 1.71 1.18
CA ASP A 71 -14.70 0.62 1.45
C ASP A 71 -15.54 0.31 0.19
N LEU A 72 -16.36 -0.74 0.23
CA LEU A 72 -17.15 -1.15 -0.95
C LEU A 72 -18.10 -0.03 -1.44
N ALA A 73 -18.64 0.78 -0.53
CA ALA A 73 -19.50 1.91 -0.90
C ALA A 73 -18.72 2.98 -1.68
N SER A 74 -17.56 3.38 -1.17
CA SER A 74 -16.65 4.36 -1.81
C SER A 74 -16.14 3.86 -3.15
N ILE A 75 -15.84 2.56 -3.27
CA ILE A 75 -15.44 1.95 -4.55
C ILE A 75 -16.59 2.00 -5.55
N THR A 76 -17.82 1.69 -5.11
CA THR A 76 -19.01 1.76 -5.96
C THR A 76 -19.24 3.18 -6.48
N GLU A 77 -19.12 4.19 -5.61
CA GLU A 77 -19.23 5.60 -6.00
C GLU A 77 -18.14 6.00 -7.00
N GLN A 78 -16.89 5.59 -6.77
CA GLN A 78 -15.80 5.86 -7.73
C GLN A 78 -16.00 5.18 -9.08
N LEU A 79 -16.67 4.02 -9.13
CA LEU A 79 -16.97 3.32 -10.39
C LEU A 79 -18.00 4.07 -11.25
N GLU A 80 -18.83 4.91 -10.65
CA GLU A 80 -19.86 5.68 -11.38
C GLU A 80 -19.26 6.62 -12.44
N GLN A 81 -18.00 7.03 -12.29
CA GLN A 81 -17.34 7.89 -13.29
C GLN A 81 -17.21 7.23 -14.67
N TRP A 82 -17.29 5.89 -14.75
CA TRP A 82 -17.24 5.14 -16.01
C TRP A 82 -18.63 4.69 -16.50
N ARG A 83 -19.70 5.00 -15.77
CA ARG A 83 -21.05 4.62 -16.18
C ARG A 83 -21.49 5.45 -17.38
N GLY A 84 -21.85 4.77 -18.48
CA GLY A 84 -22.30 5.42 -19.71
C GLY A 84 -21.20 6.11 -20.51
N VAL A 85 -19.93 5.91 -20.15
CA VAL A 85 -18.78 6.42 -20.91
C VAL A 85 -18.40 5.40 -21.98
N GLU A 86 -18.20 5.86 -23.22
CA GLU A 86 -17.57 5.02 -24.25
C GLU A 86 -16.05 5.11 -24.09
N GLN A 87 -15.44 4.03 -23.62
CA GLN A 87 -14.00 3.97 -23.35
C GLN A 87 -13.42 2.70 -23.98
N SER A 88 -12.51 2.89 -24.94
CA SER A 88 -11.77 1.81 -25.62
C SER A 88 -10.32 2.24 -25.82
N PRO A 89 -9.33 1.49 -25.30
CA PRO A 89 -9.48 0.23 -24.55
C PRO A 89 -10.08 0.45 -23.14
N PRO A 90 -10.57 -0.63 -22.48
CA PRO A 90 -11.13 -0.54 -21.13
C PRO A 90 -10.06 -0.08 -20.13
N VAL A 91 -10.48 0.62 -19.08
CA VAL A 91 -9.55 1.10 -18.04
C VAL A 91 -9.16 -0.06 -17.14
N TRP A 92 -7.87 -0.27 -16.94
CA TRP A 92 -7.39 -1.28 -16.00
C TRP A 92 -7.45 -0.77 -14.57
N LEU A 93 -8.06 -1.55 -13.68
CA LEU A 93 -8.29 -1.19 -12.29
C LEU A 93 -7.46 -2.02 -11.31
N ASP A 94 -6.86 -1.34 -10.34
CA ASP A 94 -6.39 -1.89 -9.06
C ASP A 94 -7.30 -1.39 -7.94
N ILE A 95 -7.97 -2.30 -7.25
CA ILE A 95 -8.94 -2.00 -6.19
C ILE A 95 -8.33 -2.33 -4.83
N GLU A 96 -8.13 -1.31 -4.01
CA GLU A 96 -7.56 -1.38 -2.68
C GLU A 96 -8.63 -1.18 -1.59
N ILE A 97 -8.94 -2.25 -0.87
CA ILE A 97 -10.00 -2.28 0.14
C ILE A 97 -9.41 -1.98 1.52
N THR A 98 -10.00 -1.01 2.19
CA THR A 98 -9.50 -0.47 3.47
C THR A 98 -10.20 -1.03 4.71
N THR A 99 -11.32 -1.75 4.54
CA THR A 99 -12.10 -2.30 5.66
C THR A 99 -11.53 -3.63 6.19
N ASP A 100 -11.65 -3.85 7.50
CA ASP A 100 -11.23 -5.09 8.17
C ASP A 100 -12.10 -6.31 7.81
N ASP A 101 -13.38 -6.06 7.52
CA ASP A 101 -14.32 -7.07 7.04
C ASP A 101 -14.02 -7.39 5.57
N TYR A 102 -13.02 -8.25 5.35
CA TYR A 102 -12.82 -8.87 4.05
C TYR A 102 -13.96 -9.85 3.82
N LEU A 103 -14.99 -9.34 3.16
CA LEU A 103 -16.13 -10.13 2.74
C LEU A 103 -15.61 -11.28 1.88
N HIS A 104 -15.94 -12.52 2.26
CA HIS A 104 -15.53 -13.73 1.52
C HIS A 104 -15.98 -13.71 0.04
N ASP A 105 -16.93 -12.84 -0.32
CA ASP A 105 -17.51 -12.68 -1.65
C ASP A 105 -17.08 -11.39 -2.39
N ILE A 106 -16.07 -10.67 -1.89
CA ILE A 106 -15.73 -9.34 -2.41
C ILE A 106 -15.36 -9.33 -3.91
N GLN A 107 -14.62 -10.33 -4.38
CA GLN A 107 -14.28 -10.47 -5.79
C GLN A 107 -15.54 -10.62 -6.65
N ARG A 108 -16.51 -11.42 -6.19
CA ARG A 108 -17.79 -11.63 -6.88
C ARG A 108 -18.60 -10.34 -6.94
N ARG A 109 -18.66 -9.59 -5.83
CA ARG A 109 -19.38 -8.29 -5.80
C ARG A 109 -18.78 -7.29 -6.76
N ILE A 110 -17.45 -7.14 -6.74
CA ILE A 110 -16.74 -6.25 -7.67
C ILE A 110 -17.01 -6.67 -9.12
N GLN A 111 -16.92 -7.96 -9.44
CA GLN A 111 -17.20 -8.45 -10.79
C GLN A 111 -18.62 -8.07 -11.26
N THR A 112 -19.63 -8.25 -10.41
CA THR A 112 -21.01 -7.86 -10.72
C THR A 112 -21.15 -6.34 -10.91
N LEU A 113 -20.46 -5.53 -10.10
CA LEU A 113 -20.50 -4.07 -10.22
C LEU A 113 -19.83 -3.57 -11.51
N THR A 114 -18.79 -4.25 -11.98
CA THR A 114 -18.00 -3.84 -13.15
C THR A 114 -18.46 -4.45 -14.46
N GLU A 115 -19.37 -5.43 -14.45
CA GLU A 115 -19.81 -6.16 -15.65
C GLU A 115 -20.37 -5.26 -16.76
N SER A 116 -21.06 -4.18 -16.40
CA SER A 116 -21.63 -3.23 -17.36
C SER A 116 -20.72 -2.04 -17.67
N LEU A 117 -19.53 -1.96 -17.08
CA LEU A 117 -18.65 -0.79 -17.16
C LEU A 117 -17.50 -1.08 -18.14
N PRO A 118 -16.96 -0.05 -18.83
CA PRO A 118 -15.83 -0.19 -19.76
C PRO A 118 -14.50 -0.26 -18.99
N VAL A 119 -14.41 -1.17 -18.02
CA VAL A 119 -13.26 -1.34 -17.13
C VAL A 119 -12.90 -2.81 -17.02
N GLU A 120 -11.63 -3.08 -16.72
CA GLU A 120 -11.12 -4.42 -16.49
C GLU A 120 -10.38 -4.44 -15.16
N VAL A 121 -10.87 -5.24 -14.21
CA VAL A 121 -10.28 -5.34 -12.88
C VAL A 121 -9.12 -6.34 -12.92
N LEU A 122 -7.90 -5.86 -12.71
CA LEU A 122 -6.70 -6.69 -12.70
C LEU A 122 -6.34 -7.19 -11.30
N LEU A 123 -6.55 -6.35 -10.29
CA LEU A 123 -6.17 -6.62 -8.90
C LEU A 123 -7.25 -6.17 -7.94
N VAL A 124 -7.52 -7.01 -6.94
CA VAL A 124 -8.30 -6.66 -5.74
C VAL A 124 -7.47 -7.07 -4.54
N ARG A 125 -7.11 -6.11 -3.69
CA ARG A 125 -6.21 -6.32 -2.56
C ARG A 125 -6.63 -5.52 -1.33
N ARG A 126 -6.15 -5.93 -0.16
CA ARG A 126 -6.28 -5.15 1.07
C ARG A 126 -5.32 -3.97 1.08
N SER A 127 -5.67 -2.95 1.85
CA SER A 127 -4.85 -1.76 1.95
C SER A 127 -3.47 -2.05 2.52
N ARG A 128 -2.45 -1.40 1.95
CA ARG A 128 -1.07 -1.54 2.39
C ARG A 128 -0.87 -0.99 3.79
N GLU A 129 -1.56 0.09 4.17
CA GLU A 129 -1.53 0.64 5.54
C GLU A 129 -2.07 -0.34 6.57
N GLN A 130 -3.14 -1.06 6.22
CA GLN A 130 -3.69 -2.13 7.07
C GLN A 130 -2.68 -3.26 7.22
N ARG A 131 -2.01 -3.67 6.13
CA ARG A 131 -0.93 -4.67 6.17
C ARG A 131 0.26 -4.20 7.01
N GLU A 132 0.65 -2.92 6.90
CA GLU A 132 1.72 -2.33 7.71
C GLU A 132 1.33 -2.19 9.18
N ARG A 133 0.07 -1.88 9.51
CA ARG A 133 -0.45 -1.93 10.89
C ARG A 133 -0.50 -3.34 11.45
N SER A 134 -0.92 -4.34 10.67
CA SER A 134 -0.82 -5.74 11.06
C SER A 134 0.62 -6.15 11.33
N LEU A 135 1.56 -5.76 10.45
CA LEU A 135 3.00 -6.02 10.63
C LEU A 135 3.61 -5.21 11.78
N ALA A 136 3.13 -4.01 12.08
CA ALA A 136 3.58 -3.20 13.21
C ALA A 136 3.06 -3.74 14.55
N ASN A 137 1.85 -4.31 14.55
CA ASN A 137 1.35 -5.13 15.67
C ASN A 137 2.16 -6.42 15.81
N GLU A 138 2.73 -6.94 14.72
CA GLU A 138 3.77 -7.97 14.71
C GLU A 138 5.20 -7.39 14.83
N ARG A 139 5.41 -6.28 15.55
CA ARG A 139 6.76 -5.99 16.05
C ARG A 139 7.17 -7.17 16.93
N ARG A 140 8.04 -8.01 16.37
CA ARG A 140 8.58 -9.24 16.97
C ARG A 140 9.40 -8.91 18.20
N GLU A 141 8.74 -8.75 19.34
CA GLU A 141 9.40 -9.07 20.61
C GLU A 141 9.67 -10.58 20.60
N THR A 142 10.91 -10.94 20.85
CA THR A 142 11.28 -12.34 21.02
C THR A 142 10.82 -12.82 22.40
N LEU A 143 10.55 -14.12 22.58
CA LEU A 143 10.21 -14.65 23.92
C LEU A 143 11.30 -14.34 24.96
N SER A 144 12.55 -14.16 24.53
CA SER A 144 13.67 -13.74 25.38
C SER A 144 13.59 -12.29 25.87
N GLU A 145 12.79 -11.44 25.25
CA GLU A 145 12.59 -10.04 25.63
C GLU A 145 11.36 -9.83 26.51
N LEU A 146 10.53 -10.87 26.69
CA LEU A 146 9.31 -10.83 27.48
C LEU A 146 9.53 -11.49 28.84
N SER A 147 9.07 -10.84 29.89
CA SER A 147 8.92 -11.47 31.20
C SER A 147 7.84 -12.56 31.14
N VAL A 148 7.92 -13.51 32.08
CA VAL A 148 6.96 -14.62 32.21
C VAL A 148 5.54 -14.06 32.46
N GLU A 149 5.45 -12.96 33.19
CA GLU A 149 4.23 -12.21 33.48
C GLU A 149 3.65 -11.55 32.22
N GLU A 150 4.48 -10.97 31.35
CA GLU A 150 4.03 -10.40 30.07
C GLU A 150 3.52 -11.47 29.11
N VAL A 151 4.18 -12.64 29.07
CA VAL A 151 3.71 -13.79 28.28
C VAL A 151 2.34 -14.25 28.79
N PHE A 152 2.16 -14.34 30.11
CA PHE A 152 0.89 -14.70 30.72
C PHE A 152 -0.21 -13.66 30.44
N ALA A 153 0.10 -12.37 30.55
CA ALA A 153 -0.84 -11.29 30.25
C ALA A 153 -1.31 -11.33 28.78
N ARG A 154 -0.40 -11.61 27.83
CA ARG A 154 -0.76 -11.79 26.40
C ARG A 154 -1.65 -13.00 26.19
N ARG A 155 -1.39 -14.10 26.89
CA ARG A 155 -2.24 -15.30 26.83
C ARG A 155 -3.65 -15.03 27.35
N LEU A 156 -3.79 -14.27 28.44
CA LEU A 156 -5.09 -13.86 28.98
C LEU A 156 -5.84 -12.90 28.06
N ALA A 157 -5.14 -12.04 27.32
CA ALA A 157 -5.75 -11.09 26.38
C ALA A 157 -6.45 -11.77 25.19
N LEU A 158 -6.10 -13.03 24.88
CA LEU A 158 -6.77 -13.84 23.86
C LEU A 158 -8.06 -14.50 24.35
N GLU A 159 -8.36 -14.44 25.65
CA GLU A 159 -9.55 -15.06 26.25
C GLU A 159 -10.61 -14.01 26.61
N ALA A 160 -11.88 -14.37 26.41
CA ALA A 160 -13.01 -13.56 26.87
C ALA A 160 -13.25 -13.79 28.37
N LEU A 161 -12.55 -13.02 29.21
CA LEU A 161 -12.61 -13.11 30.68
C LEU A 161 -13.23 -11.86 31.28
N ASP A 162 -14.10 -12.06 32.28
CA ASP A 162 -14.64 -10.96 33.07
C ASP A 162 -13.55 -10.36 33.98
N PRO A 163 -13.62 -9.05 34.32
CA PRO A 163 -12.64 -8.39 35.19
C PRO A 163 -12.26 -9.15 36.47
N PRO A 164 -13.22 -9.70 37.26
CA PRO A 164 -12.88 -10.45 38.47
C PRO A 164 -12.16 -11.78 38.18
N GLN A 165 -12.44 -12.43 37.05
CA GLN A 165 -11.74 -13.65 36.65
C GLN A 165 -10.30 -13.34 36.27
N ARG A 166 -10.08 -12.26 35.52
CA ARG A 166 -8.75 -11.81 35.11
C ARG A 166 -7.89 -11.46 36.31
N GLU A 167 -8.45 -10.73 37.29
CA GLU A 167 -7.73 -10.35 38.51
C GLU A 167 -7.35 -11.58 39.35
N ARG A 168 -8.29 -12.52 39.53
CA ARG A 168 -8.03 -13.77 40.24
C ARG A 168 -6.95 -14.61 39.57
N LEU A 169 -6.96 -14.72 38.24
CA LEU A 169 -5.95 -15.47 37.48
C LEU A 169 -4.56 -14.83 37.61
N ASN A 170 -4.47 -13.50 37.56
CA ASN A 170 -3.20 -12.79 37.76
C ASN A 170 -2.63 -13.00 39.18
N GLN A 171 -3.48 -12.96 40.21
CA GLN A 171 -3.07 -13.20 41.59
C GLN A 171 -2.56 -14.64 41.78
N LEU A 172 -3.30 -15.63 41.29
CA LEU A 172 -2.91 -17.04 41.38
C LEU A 172 -1.60 -17.30 40.66
N PHE A 173 -1.45 -16.79 39.44
CA PHE A 173 -0.23 -16.93 38.64
C PHE A 173 0.99 -16.32 39.36
N SER A 174 0.85 -15.10 39.87
CA SER A 174 1.93 -14.41 40.59
C SER A 174 2.35 -15.17 41.84
N SER A 175 1.38 -15.72 42.58
CA SER A 175 1.66 -16.50 43.78
C SER A 175 2.40 -17.82 43.48
N THR A 176 2.02 -18.51 42.40
CA THR A 176 2.71 -19.74 41.97
C THR A 176 4.11 -19.48 41.45
N LEU A 177 4.32 -18.37 40.76
CA LEU A 177 5.62 -17.99 40.24
C LEU A 177 6.59 -17.65 41.38
N TYR A 178 6.12 -16.92 42.39
CA TYR A 178 6.89 -16.64 43.61
C TYR A 178 7.28 -17.93 44.35
N ALA A 179 6.32 -18.83 44.58
CA ALA A 179 6.58 -20.08 45.30
C ALA A 179 7.62 -20.96 44.60
N LEU A 180 7.56 -21.08 43.27
CA LEU A 180 8.50 -21.88 42.49
C LEU A 180 9.91 -21.28 42.43
N ASN A 181 10.02 -19.95 42.49
CA ASN A 181 11.32 -19.27 42.55
C ASN A 181 11.95 -19.39 43.94
N GLU A 182 11.16 -19.26 45.02
CA GLU A 182 11.66 -19.46 46.39
C GLU A 182 12.15 -20.90 46.63
N GLU A 183 11.49 -21.92 46.05
CA GLU A 183 11.95 -23.31 46.12
C GLU A 183 13.26 -23.58 45.34
N HIS A 184 13.61 -22.76 44.34
CA HIS A 184 14.84 -22.91 43.57
C HIS A 184 16.05 -22.18 44.19
N GLU A 185 15.82 -21.24 45.11
CA GLU A 185 16.89 -20.48 45.79
C GLU A 185 17.33 -21.11 47.14
N ALA A 186 16.64 -22.16 47.60
CA ALA A 186 16.94 -22.93 48.81
C ALA A 186 17.74 -24.21 48.54
#